data_AF-A0ABD0N4U9-F1
#
_entry.id   AF-A0ABD0N4U9-F1
#
_cell.length_a   1.000
_cell.length_b   1.000
_cell.length_c   1.000
_cell.angle_alpha   90.00
_cell.angle_beta   90.00
_cell.angle_gamma   90.00
#
_symmetry.space_group_name_H-M   'P 1'
#
loop_
_entity.id
_entity.type
_entity.pdbx_description
1 polymer ?
#
loop_
_entity_poly.entity_id
_entity_poly.type
_entity_poly.pdbx_seq_one_letter_code
_entity_poly.pdbx_strand_id
1 'polypeptide(L)' 'VDSGPYYDACVKDTCACDSGGDCDCFCTAVAAYAAECRKKGACVAWRSPSIC' A
#
# COMPACT_ATOMS: atom_id res chain seq x y z
N VAL A 1 5.25 -11.73 -5.66
CA VAL A 1 5.44 -11.39 -4.23
C VAL A 1 4.18 -11.89 -3.54
N ASP A 2 4.26 -12.56 -2.39
CA ASP A 2 3.05 -12.94 -1.67
C ASP A 2 2.40 -11.68 -1.08
N SER A 3 1.11 -11.47 -1.34
CA SER A 3 0.39 -10.27 -0.93
C SER A 3 -0.14 -10.35 0.50
N GLY A 4 -0.28 -11.54 1.09
CA GLY A 4 -0.88 -11.74 2.42
C GLY A 4 -0.30 -10.82 3.50
N PRO A 5 1.04 -10.81 3.71
CA PRO A 5 1.65 -9.96 4.73
C PRO A 5 1.47 -8.45 4.50
N TYR A 6 1.40 -8.01 3.24
CA TYR A 6 1.20 -6.60 2.89
C TYR A 6 -0.25 -6.17 3.06
N TYR A 7 -1.19 -7.10 2.82
CA TYR A 7 -2.60 -6.88 3.09
C TYR A 7 -2.85 -6.73 4.59
N ASP A 8 -2.34 -7.65 5.41
CA ASP A 8 -2.49 -7.59 6.87
C ASP A 8 -1.87 -6.32 7.46
N ALA A 9 -0.69 -5.91 6.95
CA ALA A 9 -0.06 -4.64 7.32
C ALA A 9 -0.91 -3.43 6.90
N CYS A 10 -1.44 -3.42 5.67
CA CYS A 10 -2.32 -2.35 5.19
C CYS A 10 -3.55 -2.18 6.09
N VAL A 11 -4.22 -3.28 6.44
CA VAL A 11 -5.40 -3.24 7.32
C VAL A 11 -5.00 -2.68 8.69
N LYS A 12 -3.91 -3.18 9.27
CA LYS A 12 -3.44 -2.71 10.58
C LYS A 12 -3.07 -1.22 10.57
N ASP A 13 -2.30 -0.79 9.59
CA ASP A 13 -1.76 0.58 9.52
C ASP A 13 -2.87 1.58 9.24
N THR A 14 -3.82 1.26 8.37
CA THR A 14 -4.96 2.13 8.07
C THR A 14 -5.93 2.23 9.25
N CYS A 15 -6.19 1.14 9.97
CA CYS A 15 -7.03 1.18 11.17
C CYS A 15 -6.39 1.94 12.34
N ALA A 16 -5.06 1.97 12.42
CA ALA A 16 -4.32 2.70 13.47
C ALA A 16 -4.08 4.17 13.12
N CYS A 17 -4.34 4.57 11.87
CA CYS A 17 -4.21 5.94 11.40
C CYS A 17 -5.51 6.67 11.71
N ASP A 18 -5.60 7.32 12.86
CA ASP A 18 -6.83 7.95 13.39
C ASP A 18 -6.76 9.48 13.37
N SER A 19 -5.63 10.05 12.93
CA SER A 19 -5.30 11.46 13.10
C SER A 19 -5.65 12.35 11.87
N GLY A 20 -6.55 11.90 11.00
CA GLY A 20 -7.01 12.67 9.82
C GLY A 20 -6.12 12.56 8.58
N GLY A 21 -5.39 11.45 8.46
CA GLY A 21 -4.43 11.17 7.38
C GLY A 21 -4.58 9.76 6.77
N ASP A 22 -5.76 9.15 6.89
CA ASP A 22 -6.02 7.74 6.57
C ASP A 22 -5.62 7.38 5.13
N CYS A 23 -5.71 8.34 4.21
CA CYS A 23 -5.23 8.21 2.84
C CYS A 23 -3.70 8.03 2.74
N ASP A 24 -2.91 8.74 3.56
CA ASP A 24 -1.44 8.66 3.53
C ASP A 24 -0.95 7.30 4.05
N CYS A 25 -1.58 6.77 5.09
CA CYS A 25 -1.30 5.44 5.64
C CYS A 25 -1.63 4.34 4.63
N PHE A 26 -2.79 4.43 3.97
CA PHE A 26 -3.18 3.50 2.90
C PHE A 26 -2.19 3.53 1.73
N CYS A 27 -1.88 4.72 1.20
CA CYS A 27 -0.97 4.85 0.06
C CYS A 27 0.45 4.35 0.37
N THR A 28 0.91 4.53 1.61
CA THR A 28 2.22 4.02 2.06
C THR A 28 2.24 2.50 2.07
N ALA A 29 1.21 1.85 2.61
CA ALA A 29 1.12 0.39 2.66
C ALA A 29 1.08 -0.24 1.25
N VAL A 30 0.29 0.32 0.34
CA VAL A 30 0.22 -0.17 -1.05
C VAL A 30 1.54 0.07 -1.80
N ALA A 31 2.18 1.22 -1.58
CA ALA A 31 3.48 1.54 -2.18
C ALA A 31 4.57 0.53 -1.75
N ALA A 32 4.54 0.04 -0.51
CA ALA A 32 5.49 -0.97 -0.04
C ALA A 32 5.37 -2.29 -0.84
N TYR A 33 4.15 -2.76 -1.09
CA TYR A 33 3.93 -3.94 -1.93
C TYR A 33 4.37 -3.73 -3.38
N ALA A 34 4.01 -2.58 -3.97
CA ALA A 34 4.38 -2.24 -5.33
C ALA A 34 5.90 -2.12 -5.52
N ALA A 35 6.62 -1.60 -4.52
CA ALA A 35 8.08 -1.53 -4.54
C ALA A 35 8.73 -2.92 -4.60
N GLU A 36 8.21 -3.90 -3.85
CA GLU A 36 8.70 -5.28 -3.86
C GLU A 36 8.37 -6.00 -5.16
N CYS A 37 7.21 -5.73 -5.76
CA CYS A 37 6.90 -6.18 -7.11
C CYS A 37 7.92 -5.63 -8.13
N ARG A 38 8.23 -4.32 -8.04
CA ARG A 38 9.21 -3.68 -8.93
C ARG A 38 10.60 -4.28 -8.80
N LYS A 39 11.06 -4.59 -7.59
CA LYS A 39 12.35 -5.28 -7.35
C LYS A 39 12.42 -6.65 -8.05
N LYS A 40 11.28 -7.30 -8.28
CA LYS A 40 11.18 -8.57 -9.02
C LYS A 40 10.91 -8.39 -10.52
N GLY A 41 11.06 -7.17 -11.04
CA GLY A 41 10.84 -6.86 -12.46
C GLY A 41 9.36 -6.66 -12.84
N ALA A 42 8.43 -6.74 -11.89
CA ALA A 42 7.01 -6.50 -12.13
C ALA A 42 6.64 -5.05 -11.77
N CYS A 43 6.63 -4.16 -12.77
CA CYS A 43 6.18 -2.78 -12.58
C CYS A 43 4.65 -2.72 -12.66
N VAL A 44 3.99 -2.44 -11.54
CA VAL A 44 2.52 -2.37 -11.45
C VAL A 44 2.08 -0.91 -11.46
N ALA A 45 1.18 -0.54 -12.36
CA ALA A 45 0.51 0.75 -12.34
C ALA A 45 -0.73 0.65 -11.41
N TRP A 46 -0.64 1.25 -10.22
CA TRP A 46 -1.67 1.13 -9.17
C TRP A 46 -2.27 2.48 -8.74
N ARG A 47 -1.68 3.59 -9.17
CA ARG A 47 -2.08 4.96 -8.85
C ARG A 47 -3.14 5.48 -9.83
N SER A 48 -4.08 6.30 -9.35
CA SER A 48 -5.12 6.93 -10.16
C SER A 48 -5.65 8.23 -9.51
N PRO A 49 -6.43 9.06 -10.23
CA PRO A 49 -6.99 10.29 -9.67
C PRO A 49 -7.87 10.11 -8.42
N SER A 50 -8.43 8.91 -8.22
CA SER A 50 -9.27 8.57 -7.08
C SER A 50 -8.57 7.69 -6.04
N ILE A 51 -7.36 7.20 -6.33
CA ILE A 51 -6.59 6.30 -5.48
C ILE A 51 -5.12 6.68 -5.61
N CYS A 52 -4.55 7.35 -4.60
CA CYS A 52 -3.11 7.63 -4.47
C CYS A 52 -2.40 8.03 -5.78
#